data_AF-A0A7S0CNC0-F1
#
_entry.id   AF-A0A7S0CNC0-F1
#
_cell.length_a   1.000
_cell.length_b   1.000
_cell.length_c   1.000
_cell.angle_alpha   90.00
_cell.angle_beta   90.00
_cell.angle_gamma   90.00
#
_symmetry.space_group_name_H-M   'P 1'
#
loop_
_entity.id
_entity.type
_entity.pdbx_description
1 polymer ?
#
loop_
_entity_poly.entity_id
_entity_poly.type
_entity_poly.pdbx_seq_one_letter_code
_entity_poly.pdbx_strand_id
1 'polypeptide(L)'
;RAPVDMQPSSLVVGTSAALVAGYVIACRISASCWPQERSSTTLGPSRGSSKAGELRKRIAESESALFLEALEVTASALRLYGPQSVWVSFNGGKDATTVFHLVRAALNEYNGFHNTRHKMHAVYFHNDKKAIEGTREFVEQTCRTHDVDLVVSQFKHI
;
A
#
# COMPACT_ATOMS: atom_id res chain seq x y z
N ARG A 1 39.33 4.01 -40.49
CA ARG A 1 38.65 4.56 -39.29
C ARG A 1 37.24 3.98 -39.27
N ALA A 2 37.00 2.97 -38.43
CA ALA A 2 35.69 2.36 -38.23
C ALA A 2 34.93 3.12 -37.11
N PRO A 3 33.60 3.16 -37.13
CA PRO A 3 32.81 3.81 -36.08
C PRO A 3 32.81 2.98 -34.81
N VAL A 4 32.93 3.67 -33.67
CA VAL A 4 32.85 3.08 -32.32
C VAL A 4 31.38 2.88 -31.99
N ASP A 5 31.02 1.61 -31.80
CA ASP A 5 29.70 1.14 -31.41
C ASP A 5 29.43 1.51 -29.94
N MET A 6 28.45 2.39 -29.69
CA MET A 6 28.00 2.75 -28.34
C MET A 6 26.87 1.80 -27.93
N GLN A 7 27.19 0.83 -27.08
CA GLN A 7 26.20 0.03 -26.35
C GLN A 7 25.49 0.91 -25.29
N PRO A 8 24.15 0.87 -25.19
CA PRO A 8 23.45 1.56 -24.11
C PRO A 8 23.67 0.80 -22.79
N SER A 9 24.28 1.51 -21.85
CA SER A 9 24.53 1.11 -20.48
C SER A 9 23.24 0.66 -19.77
N SER A 10 23.38 -0.44 -19.06
CA SER A 10 22.42 -1.07 -18.15
C SER A 10 21.72 -0.08 -17.20
N LEU A 11 20.39 -0.02 -17.30
CA LEU A 11 19.52 0.64 -16.35
C LEU A 11 19.50 -0.20 -15.06
N VAL A 12 20.03 0.37 -13.97
CA VAL A 12 20.22 -0.29 -12.68
C VAL A 12 18.88 -0.73 -12.08
N VAL A 13 18.74 -2.04 -11.92
CA VAL A 13 17.69 -2.74 -11.19
C VAL A 13 17.94 -2.53 -9.69
N GLY A 14 17.31 -1.51 -9.10
CA GLY A 14 17.43 -1.21 -7.66
C GLY A 14 16.31 -0.36 -7.06
N THR A 15 15.23 -0.11 -7.79
CA THR A 15 14.27 0.96 -7.48
C THR A 15 12.96 0.50 -6.83
N SER A 16 12.59 -0.78 -6.92
CA SER A 16 11.26 -1.24 -6.50
C SER A 16 11.04 -1.27 -4.99
N ALA A 17 12.00 -1.81 -4.22
CA ALA A 17 11.90 -1.83 -2.76
C ALA A 17 11.96 -0.41 -2.17
N ALA A 18 12.77 0.48 -2.77
CA ALA A 18 12.85 1.89 -2.38
C ALA A 18 11.54 2.64 -2.64
N LEU A 19 10.86 2.35 -3.76
CA LEU A 19 9.54 2.90 -4.04
C LEU A 19 8.52 2.44 -3.00
N VAL A 20 8.44 1.14 -2.69
CA VAL A 20 7.54 0.64 -1.64
C VAL A 20 7.88 1.26 -0.28
N ALA A 21 9.17 1.37 0.07
CA ALA A 21 9.61 2.00 1.32
C ALA A 21 9.25 3.50 1.41
N GLY A 22 9.18 4.21 0.27
CA GLY A 22 8.75 5.60 0.22
C GLY A 22 7.25 5.81 0.48
N TYR A 23 6.44 4.78 0.24
CA TYR A 23 4.98 4.84 0.38
C TYR A 23 4.45 4.05 1.60
N VAL A 24 5.17 3.04 2.07
CA VAL A 24 4.82 2.22 3.23
C VAL A 24 5.58 2.74 4.44
N ILE A 25 4.84 3.36 5.36
CA ILE A 25 5.37 3.89 6.60
C ILE A 25 5.09 2.86 7.70
N ALA A 26 6.13 2.20 8.19
CA ALA A 26 6.07 1.44 9.42
C ALA A 26 6.13 2.41 10.60
N CYS A 27 4.97 2.65 11.20
CA CYS A 27 4.81 3.61 12.28
C CYS A 27 4.77 2.85 13.60
N ARG A 28 5.85 2.92 14.40
CA ARG A 28 5.82 2.51 15.81
C ARG A 28 5.16 3.62 16.63
N ILE A 29 3.88 3.90 16.36
CA ILE A 29 3.13 4.91 17.13
C ILE A 29 2.85 4.30 18.50
N SER A 30 3.29 4.99 19.56
CA SER A 30 2.97 4.61 20.95
C SER A 30 1.45 4.50 21.09
N ALA A 31 0.96 3.36 21.58
CA ALA A 31 -0.47 3.04 21.73
C ALA A 31 -1.26 4.06 22.57
N SER A 32 -0.59 5.02 23.22
CA SER A 32 -1.15 6.08 24.04
C SER A 32 -1.75 7.26 23.26
N CYS A 33 -1.53 7.36 21.94
CA CYS A 33 -1.97 8.51 21.14
C CYS A 33 -3.28 8.31 20.35
N TRP A 34 -3.96 7.17 20.48
CA TRP A 34 -5.18 6.89 19.69
C TRP A 34 -6.45 6.72 20.56
N PRO A 35 -7.59 7.31 20.17
CA PRO A 35 -8.87 7.06 20.84
C PRO A 35 -9.28 5.59 20.72
N GLN A 36 -9.43 4.89 21.84
CA GLN A 36 -9.98 3.54 21.88
C GLN A 36 -11.47 3.56 21.54
N GLU A 37 -11.82 3.34 20.27
CA GLU A 37 -13.17 2.90 19.91
C GLU A 37 -13.26 1.38 19.94
N ARG A 38 -14.16 0.88 20.80
CA ARG A 38 -14.57 -0.52 20.85
C ARG A 38 -15.42 -0.81 19.64
N SER A 39 -15.17 -1.93 18.97
CA SER A 39 -16.17 -2.59 18.14
C SER A 39 -16.01 -4.08 18.28
N SER A 40 -16.92 -4.66 19.06
CA SER A 40 -17.24 -6.07 19.05
C SER A 40 -17.88 -6.41 17.71
N THR A 41 -17.24 -7.24 16.90
CA THR A 41 -17.85 -7.74 15.67
C THR A 41 -17.87 -9.26 15.70
N THR A 42 -19.09 -9.79 15.68
CA THR A 42 -19.44 -11.19 15.64
C THR A 42 -18.88 -11.87 14.38
N LEU A 43 -18.33 -13.06 14.57
CA LEU A 43 -17.70 -13.89 13.53
C LEU A 43 -18.75 -14.42 12.55
N GLY A 44 -18.79 -13.85 11.34
CA GLY A 44 -19.41 -14.45 10.17
C GLY A 44 -18.38 -15.18 9.29
N PRO A 45 -18.77 -16.22 8.53
CA PRO A 45 -17.84 -17.04 7.76
C PRO A 45 -17.15 -16.25 6.64
N SER A 46 -15.84 -16.43 6.50
CA SER A 46 -14.91 -15.68 5.65
C SER A 46 -14.92 -16.18 4.19
N ARG A 47 -15.72 -15.55 3.32
CA ARG A 47 -15.67 -15.73 1.84
C ARG A 47 -14.60 -14.85 1.15
N GLY A 48 -13.41 -14.68 1.75
CA GLY A 48 -12.38 -13.75 1.27
C GLY A 48 -11.17 -14.36 0.53
N SER A 49 -11.02 -15.69 0.57
CA SER A 49 -9.79 -16.38 0.14
C SER A 49 -9.53 -16.32 -1.38
N SER A 50 -10.58 -16.26 -2.22
CA SER A 50 -10.43 -16.46 -3.68
C SER A 50 -9.76 -15.30 -4.44
N LYS A 51 -9.89 -14.03 -4.00
CA LYS A 51 -9.45 -12.88 -4.82
C LYS A 51 -7.97 -12.51 -4.67
N ALA A 52 -7.35 -12.73 -3.50
CA ALA A 52 -5.93 -12.42 -3.33
C ALA A 52 -5.02 -13.48 -3.97
N GLY A 53 -5.42 -14.76 -3.90
CA GLY A 53 -4.73 -15.83 -4.64
C GLY A 53 -4.75 -15.58 -6.15
N GLU A 54 -5.88 -15.08 -6.68
CA GLU A 54 -6.02 -14.72 -8.09
C GLU A 54 -5.06 -13.58 -8.51
N LEU A 55 -4.84 -12.59 -7.65
CA LEU A 55 -3.90 -11.50 -7.96
C LEU A 55 -2.45 -12.00 -8.02
N ARG A 56 -2.02 -12.82 -7.05
CA ARG A 56 -0.68 -13.45 -7.09
C ARG A 56 -0.50 -14.28 -8.35
N LYS A 57 -1.51 -15.06 -8.73
CA LYS A 57 -1.49 -15.86 -9.95
C LYS A 57 -1.34 -14.99 -11.20
N ARG A 58 -2.14 -13.92 -11.33
CA ARG A 58 -2.06 -12.98 -12.46
C ARG A 58 -0.75 -12.20 -12.51
N ILE A 59 -0.18 -11.85 -11.36
CA ILE A 59 1.14 -11.20 -11.30
C ILE A 59 2.23 -12.18 -11.72
N ALA A 60 2.19 -13.43 -11.23
CA ALA A 60 3.12 -14.48 -11.64
C ALA A 60 3.03 -14.75 -13.15
N GLU A 61 1.82 -14.75 -13.71
CA GLU A 61 1.56 -14.88 -15.15
C GLU A 61 2.04 -13.67 -15.96
N SER A 62 2.10 -12.48 -15.37
CA SER A 62 2.63 -11.27 -16.02
C SER A 62 4.17 -11.19 -16.05
N GLU A 63 4.86 -12.19 -15.47
CA GLU A 63 6.32 -12.31 -15.40
C GLU A 63 7.07 -11.10 -14.83
N SER A 64 6.37 -10.17 -14.16
CA SER A 64 7.02 -9.01 -13.58
C SER A 64 7.61 -9.36 -12.21
N ALA A 65 8.85 -9.86 -12.22
CA ALA A 65 9.61 -10.18 -11.01
C ALA A 65 9.59 -9.03 -9.98
N LEU A 66 9.57 -7.78 -10.46
CA LEU A 66 9.51 -6.58 -9.63
C LEU A 66 8.19 -6.46 -8.84
N PHE A 67 7.06 -6.88 -9.39
CA PHE A 67 5.78 -6.85 -8.68
C PHE A 67 5.71 -7.93 -7.60
N LEU A 68 6.29 -9.11 -7.86
CA LEU A 68 6.37 -10.17 -6.86
C LEU A 68 7.29 -9.75 -5.70
N GLU A 69 8.42 -9.14 -6.00
CA GLU A 69 9.33 -8.59 -5.00
C GLU A 69 8.65 -7.51 -4.15
N ALA A 70 7.98 -6.55 -4.79
CA ALA A 70 7.26 -5.49 -4.08
C ALA A 70 6.13 -6.03 -3.19
N LEU A 71 5.41 -7.06 -3.65
CA LEU A 71 4.39 -7.75 -2.84
C LEU A 71 5.01 -8.46 -1.64
N GLU A 72 6.14 -9.13 -1.82
CA GLU A 72 6.83 -9.86 -0.75
C GLU A 72 7.39 -8.91 0.32
N VAL A 73 7.95 -7.77 -0.08
CA VAL A 73 8.37 -6.71 0.85
C VAL A 73 7.19 -6.21 1.67
N THR A 74 6.04 -6.00 1.02
CA THR A 74 4.82 -5.52 1.67
C THR A 74 4.25 -6.55 2.65
N ALA A 75 4.20 -7.83 2.26
CA ALA A 75 3.79 -8.93 3.12
C ALA A 75 4.73 -9.10 4.32
N SER A 76 6.04 -8.96 4.10
CA SER A 76 7.05 -8.99 5.15
C SER A 76 6.87 -7.84 6.15
N ALA A 77 6.56 -6.63 5.69
CA ALA A 77 6.28 -5.50 6.57
C ALA A 77 5.05 -5.76 7.46
N LEU A 78 3.95 -6.29 6.90
CA LEU A 78 2.77 -6.67 7.67
C LEU A 78 3.07 -7.77 8.71
N ARG A 79 3.90 -8.76 8.35
CA ARG A 79 4.32 -9.83 9.26
C ARG A 79 5.18 -9.30 10.41
N LEU A 80 6.11 -8.39 10.13
CA LEU A 80 7.07 -7.87 11.12
C LEU A 80 6.44 -6.84 12.07
N TYR A 81 5.66 -5.91 11.54
CA TYR A 81 5.13 -4.78 12.31
C TYR A 81 3.67 -4.93 12.74
N GLY A 82 2.94 -5.86 12.11
CA GLY A 82 1.50 -6.02 12.27
C GLY A 82 0.71 -4.98 11.45
N PRO A 83 -0.51 -5.31 11.01
CA PRO A 83 -1.30 -4.46 10.13
C PRO A 83 -1.69 -3.11 10.74
N GLN A 84 -1.82 -3.02 12.07
CA GLN A 84 -2.12 -1.76 12.77
C GLN A 84 -0.96 -0.75 12.73
N SER A 85 0.27 -1.22 12.52
CA SER A 85 1.48 -0.41 12.52
C SER A 85 1.94 -0.04 11.10
N VAL A 86 1.26 -0.52 10.07
CA VAL A 86 1.62 -0.31 8.67
C VAL A 86 0.64 0.67 8.03
N TRP A 87 1.16 1.80 7.56
CA TRP A 87 0.40 2.87 6.94
C TRP A 87 0.85 3.09 5.51
N VAL A 88 -0.10 3.40 4.62
CA VAL A 88 0.20 3.77 3.23
C VAL A 88 0.04 5.28 3.05
N SER A 89 1.09 5.96 2.62
CA SER A 89 1.00 7.32 2.11
C SER A 89 0.29 7.28 0.76
N PHE A 90 -0.96 7.74 0.70
CA PHE A 90 -1.80 7.61 -0.50
C PHE A 90 -2.24 8.98 -1.01
N ASN A 91 -1.60 9.44 -2.08
CA ASN A 91 -1.87 10.72 -2.72
C ASN A 91 -2.73 10.63 -4.00
N GLY A 92 -3.19 9.43 -4.36
CA GLY A 92 -3.98 9.20 -5.57
C GLY A 92 -3.18 9.13 -6.87
N GLY A 93 -1.85 9.31 -6.83
CA GLY A 93 -1.00 9.14 -8.00
C GLY A 93 -0.91 7.68 -8.47
N LYS A 94 -0.42 7.47 -9.69
CA LYS A 94 -0.21 6.14 -10.28
C LYS A 94 0.57 5.21 -9.34
N ASP A 95 1.75 5.65 -8.90
CA ASP A 95 2.66 4.79 -8.14
C ASP A 95 2.09 4.51 -6.73
N ALA A 96 1.50 5.52 -6.09
CA ALA A 96 0.80 5.35 -4.82
C ALA A 96 -0.38 4.39 -4.92
N THR A 97 -1.13 4.42 -6.04
CA THR A 97 -2.25 3.50 -6.32
C THR A 97 -1.76 2.07 -6.52
N THR A 98 -0.61 1.88 -7.18
CA THR A 98 0.03 0.57 -7.29
C THR A 98 0.41 0.02 -5.92
N VAL A 99 1.07 0.82 -5.08
CA VAL A 99 1.45 0.40 -3.72
C VAL A 99 0.21 0.13 -2.86
N PHE A 100 -0.83 0.97 -2.95
CA PHE A 100 -2.12 0.76 -2.28
C PHE A 100 -2.70 -0.62 -2.59
N HIS A 101 -2.70 -1.04 -3.85
CA HIS A 101 -3.21 -2.36 -4.24
C HIS A 101 -2.29 -3.51 -3.79
N LEU A 102 -0.97 -3.31 -3.76
CA LEU A 102 -0.03 -4.29 -3.20
C LEU A 102 -0.27 -4.51 -1.71
N VAL A 103 -0.43 -3.44 -0.92
CA VAL A 103 -0.71 -3.51 0.52
C VAL A 103 -2.04 -4.18 0.77
N ARG A 104 -3.08 -3.82 0.01
CA ARG A 104 -4.39 -4.48 0.12
C ARG A 104 -4.33 -5.97 -0.18
N ALA A 105 -3.55 -6.38 -1.18
CA ALA A 105 -3.36 -7.79 -1.52
C ALA A 105 -2.64 -8.56 -0.39
N ALA A 106 -1.53 -8.01 0.09
CA ALA A 106 -0.76 -8.58 1.20
C ALA A 106 -1.58 -8.65 2.50
N LEU A 107 -2.41 -7.62 2.78
CA LEU A 107 -3.29 -7.59 3.95
C LEU A 107 -4.38 -8.66 3.87
N ASN A 108 -4.96 -8.90 2.69
CA ASN A 108 -5.95 -9.95 2.52
C ASN A 108 -5.34 -11.34 2.76
N GLU A 109 -4.10 -11.56 2.32
CA GLU A 109 -3.36 -12.78 2.61
C GLU A 109 -3.05 -12.93 4.10
N TYR A 110 -2.55 -11.87 4.74
CA TYR A 110 -2.31 -11.83 6.18
C TYR A 110 -3.57 -12.18 6.98
N ASN A 111 -4.70 -11.53 6.67
CA ASN A 111 -5.99 -11.78 7.28
C ASN A 111 -6.46 -13.22 7.08
N GLY A 112 -6.26 -13.79 5.89
CA GLY A 112 -6.59 -15.18 5.58
C GLY A 112 -5.76 -16.18 6.39
N PHE A 113 -4.45 -15.93 6.49
CA PHE A 113 -3.52 -16.79 7.24
C PHE A 113 -3.79 -16.74 8.75
N HIS A 114 -4.06 -15.55 9.30
CA HIS A 114 -4.31 -15.35 10.73
C HIS A 114 -5.77 -15.48 11.16
N ASN A 115 -6.70 -15.70 10.22
CA ASN A 115 -8.15 -15.68 10.45
C ASN A 115 -8.64 -14.39 11.16
N THR A 116 -8.08 -13.25 10.73
CA THR A 116 -8.41 -11.91 11.24
C THR A 116 -9.08 -11.05 10.17
N ARG A 117 -9.54 -9.85 10.53
CA ARG A 117 -10.17 -8.88 9.62
C ARG A 117 -9.66 -7.47 9.87
N HIS A 118 -8.35 -7.29 9.73
CA HIS A 118 -7.75 -5.96 9.85
C HIS A 118 -8.10 -5.10 8.62
N LYS A 119 -8.30 -3.81 8.87
CA LYS A 119 -8.42 -2.79 7.82
C LYS A 119 -7.05 -2.26 7.42
N MET A 120 -6.97 -1.70 6.22
CA MET A 120 -5.79 -0.98 5.78
C MET A 120 -5.86 0.45 6.31
N HIS A 121 -4.71 0.99 6.73
CA HIS A 121 -4.57 2.38 7.16
C HIS A 121 -3.86 3.20 6.08
N ALA A 122 -4.41 4.37 5.76
CA ALA A 122 -3.82 5.28 4.78
C ALA A 122 -3.74 6.70 5.33
N VAL A 123 -2.71 7.43 4.92
CA VAL A 123 -2.56 8.87 5.20
C VAL A 123 -2.52 9.64 3.89
N TYR A 124 -3.32 10.69 3.81
CA TYR A 124 -3.32 11.65 2.70
C TYR A 124 -2.89 13.02 3.22
N PHE A 125 -1.80 13.54 2.65
CA PHE A 125 -1.30 14.87 2.96
C PHE A 125 -1.92 15.87 1.98
N HIS A 126 -2.90 16.63 2.46
CA HIS A 126 -3.55 17.65 1.64
C HIS A 126 -2.72 18.94 1.64
N ASN A 127 -2.49 19.49 0.44
CA ASN A 127 -1.79 20.74 0.25
C ASN A 127 -2.57 21.63 -0.72
N ASP A 128 -3.29 22.60 -0.15
CA ASP A 128 -4.17 23.52 -0.89
C ASP A 128 -3.46 24.25 -2.05
N LYS A 129 -2.15 24.50 -1.95
CA LYS A 129 -1.39 25.23 -2.97
C LYS A 129 -0.97 24.38 -4.17
N LYS A 130 -0.96 23.06 -4.02
CA LYS A 130 -0.51 22.10 -5.06
C LYS A 130 -1.54 21.01 -5.36
N ALA A 131 -2.75 21.16 -4.84
CA ALA A 131 -3.81 20.19 -5.07
C ALA A 131 -4.17 20.19 -6.55
N ILE A 132 -4.05 19.02 -7.17
CA ILE A 132 -4.57 18.78 -8.51
C ILE A 132 -6.07 18.49 -8.34
N GLU A 133 -6.89 19.22 -9.10
CA GLU A 133 -8.35 19.07 -9.11
C GLU A 133 -8.76 17.59 -9.28
N GLY A 134 -9.75 17.12 -8.52
CA GLY A 134 -10.24 15.74 -8.58
C GLY A 134 -9.39 14.71 -7.82
N THR A 135 -8.17 15.05 -7.38
CA THR A 135 -7.28 14.08 -6.70
C THR A 135 -7.82 13.69 -5.34
N ARG A 136 -8.38 14.67 -4.60
CA ARG A 136 -8.94 14.42 -3.27
C ARG A 136 -10.16 13.52 -3.37
N GLU A 137 -11.05 13.81 -4.32
CA GLU A 137 -12.25 13.03 -4.60
C GLU A 137 -11.88 11.60 -4.98
N PHE A 138 -10.84 11.43 -5.81
CA PHE A 138 -10.29 10.11 -6.16
C PHE A 138 -9.77 9.35 -4.93
N VAL A 139 -8.97 10.00 -4.08
CA VAL A 139 -8.45 9.39 -2.85
C VAL A 139 -9.59 8.97 -1.92
N GLU A 140 -10.53 9.87 -1.63
CA GLU A 140 -11.66 9.62 -0.73
C GLU A 140 -12.59 8.53 -1.30
N GLN A 141 -12.85 8.54 -2.61
CA GLN A 141 -13.67 7.51 -3.25
C GLN A 141 -12.98 6.14 -3.22
N THR A 142 -11.67 6.10 -3.47
CA THR A 142 -10.88 4.87 -3.46
C THR A 142 -10.83 4.25 -2.06
N CYS A 143 -10.58 5.06 -1.02
CA CYS A 143 -10.59 4.62 0.37
C CYS A 143 -11.96 4.11 0.80
N ARG A 144 -13.05 4.80 0.43
CA ARG A 144 -14.43 4.33 0.70
C ARG A 144 -14.74 3.02 0.01
N THR A 145 -14.39 2.90 -1.27
CA THR A 145 -14.64 1.69 -2.09
C THR A 145 -13.93 0.45 -1.52
N HIS A 146 -12.81 0.65 -0.81
CA HIS A 146 -11.98 -0.43 -0.30
C HIS A 146 -11.97 -0.56 1.22
N ASP A 147 -12.88 0.13 1.94
CA ASP A 147 -12.99 0.12 3.41
C ASP A 147 -11.65 0.39 4.11
N VAL A 148 -11.00 1.49 3.71
CA VAL A 148 -9.70 1.94 4.21
C VAL A 148 -9.89 3.04 5.24
N ASP A 149 -9.19 2.91 6.37
CA ASP A 149 -9.15 3.95 7.41
C ASP A 149 -8.20 5.07 6.95
N LEU A 150 -8.79 6.13 6.39
CA LEU A 150 -8.06 7.27 5.84
C LEU A 150 -7.92 8.39 6.88
N VAL A 151 -6.68 8.80 7.14
CA VAL A 151 -6.36 10.04 7.88
C VAL A 151 -5.94 11.12 6.89
N VAL A 152 -6.62 12.25 6.93
CA VAL A 152 -6.25 13.43 6.14
C VAL A 152 -5.47 14.40 7.03
N SER A 153 -4.21 14.65 6.67
CA SER A 153 -3.35 15.61 7.37
C SER A 153 -3.27 16.91 6.58
N GLN A 154 -3.54 18.03 7.24
CA GLN A 154 -3.35 19.38 6.68
C GLN A 154 -2.09 19.99 7.27
N PHE A 155 -1.15 20.43 6.43
CA PHE A 155 -0.04 21.25 6.88
C PHE A 155 -0.50 22.70 7.00
N LYS A 156 -0.79 23.15 8.23
CA LYS A 156 -0.83 24.59 8.51
C LYS A 156 0.62 25.08 8.44
N HIS A 157 0.92 25.99 7.50
CA HIS A 157 2.20 26.68 7.49
C HIS A 157 2.41 27.34 8.87
N ILE A 158 3.46 26.91 9.58
CA ILE A 158 3.98 27.58 10.77
C ILE A 158 4.89 28.71 10.29
#